data_AF-A0A9P7JVX8-F1
#
_entry.id   AF-A0A9P7JVX8-F1
#
_cell.length_a   1.000
_cell.length_b   1.000
_cell.length_c   1.000
_cell.angle_alpha   90.00
_cell.angle_beta   90.00
_cell.angle_gamma   90.00
#
_symmetry.space_group_name_H-M   'P 1'
#
loop_
_entity.id
_entity.type
_entity.pdbx_description
1 polymer ?
#
loop_
_entity_poly.entity_id
_entity_poly.type
_entity_poly.pdbx_seq_one_letter_code
_entity_poly.pdbx_strand_id
1 'polypeptide(L)'
;QTEQAKKPSNDDLPEGIDPKIWHRVFISTYIQYVATLANPWEVPAKLACEKMQVIWDAIFPHIGHTVTSLSSVYYIAVQRVADSYRSNIGSAAIAIKFRGLYQGAFVVQTFGAHFTATRGAQKIPGVDKPGVLANPAGGLALSCAAVERALTLWSTHTLTIKMVQAAKNKTSISLPKTMNQLTGKVSCRQTGFNDISWGTSTRAYAKAIMKNLREDKFEVIIASAMEFSKKKSRPGDDVDDAAVEDDLDLDERAQLVDISDTESEGNDGSDSDVE
;
A
#
# COMPACT_ATOMS: atom_id res chain seq x y z
N GLN A 1 -45.46 2.85 -24.00
CA GLN A 1 -44.47 3.27 -22.98
C GLN A 1 -44.14 2.02 -22.17
N THR A 2 -42.86 1.74 -21.90
CA THR A 2 -42.47 0.55 -21.12
C THR A 2 -42.39 0.94 -19.65
N GLU A 3 -43.28 0.41 -18.83
CA GLU A 3 -43.35 0.70 -17.40
C GLU A 3 -42.08 0.16 -16.72
N GLN A 4 -41.28 1.04 -16.12
CA GLN A 4 -40.09 0.62 -15.39
C GLN A 4 -40.52 0.05 -14.04
N ALA A 5 -40.37 -1.28 -13.88
CA ALA A 5 -40.66 -1.95 -12.63
C ALA A 5 -39.90 -1.30 -11.46
N LYS A 6 -40.62 -0.91 -10.40
CA LYS A 6 -40.06 -0.35 -9.17
C LYS A 6 -38.94 -1.26 -8.65
N LYS A 7 -37.73 -0.73 -8.46
CA LYS A 7 -36.64 -1.47 -7.80
C LYS A 7 -37.07 -1.81 -6.36
N PRO A 8 -36.90 -3.07 -5.89
CA PRO A 8 -37.16 -3.42 -4.50
C PRO A 8 -36.38 -2.56 -3.51
N SER A 9 -37.05 -2.18 -2.44
CA SER A 9 -36.60 -1.27 -1.39
C SER A 9 -36.80 -1.91 -0.01
N ASN A 10 -36.21 -1.33 1.05
CA ASN A 10 -36.40 -1.87 2.41
C ASN A 10 -37.89 -1.95 2.81
N ASP A 11 -38.74 -1.11 2.22
CA ASP A 11 -40.18 -1.05 2.50
C ASP A 11 -40.95 -2.23 1.85
N ASP A 12 -40.32 -2.97 0.94
CA ASP A 12 -40.87 -4.17 0.30
C ASP A 12 -40.43 -5.47 1.03
N LEU A 13 -39.79 -5.36 2.21
CA LEU A 13 -39.41 -6.50 3.06
C LEU A 13 -40.60 -7.03 3.88
N PRO A 14 -40.56 -8.30 4.36
CA PRO A 14 -41.58 -8.84 5.26
C PRO A 14 -41.80 -8.01 6.54
N GLU A 15 -43.03 -7.98 7.04
CA GLU A 15 -43.39 -7.27 8.27
C GLU A 15 -42.72 -7.88 9.52
N GLY A 16 -42.54 -7.06 10.57
CA GLY A 16 -41.98 -7.49 11.87
C GLY A 16 -40.45 -7.46 11.97
N ILE A 17 -39.72 -7.11 10.90
CA ILE A 17 -38.26 -7.00 10.89
C ILE A 17 -37.78 -5.70 11.56
N ASP A 18 -36.82 -5.77 12.48
CA ASP A 18 -36.03 -4.59 12.89
C ASP A 18 -35.02 -4.23 11.78
N PRO A 19 -35.09 -3.02 11.17
CA PRO A 19 -34.14 -2.58 10.15
C PRO A 19 -32.67 -2.61 10.61
N LYS A 20 -32.40 -2.47 11.91
CA LYS A 20 -31.04 -2.58 12.48
C LYS A 20 -30.53 -4.01 12.41
N ILE A 21 -31.36 -5.01 12.73
CA ILE A 21 -31.00 -6.44 12.65
C ILE A 21 -30.81 -6.84 11.18
N TRP A 22 -31.69 -6.37 10.29
CA TRP A 22 -31.55 -6.54 8.84
C TRP A 22 -30.19 -6.03 8.32
N HIS A 23 -29.88 -4.74 8.54
CA HIS A 23 -28.67 -4.13 7.97
C HIS A 23 -27.37 -4.53 8.67
N ARG A 24 -27.38 -4.76 10.00
CA ARG A 24 -26.15 -5.05 10.78
C ARG A 24 -25.89 -6.53 11.05
N VAL A 25 -26.89 -7.40 10.89
CA VAL A 25 -26.74 -8.84 11.12
C VAL A 25 -26.97 -9.58 9.81
N PHE A 26 -28.19 -9.61 9.26
CA PHE A 26 -28.50 -10.40 8.08
C PHE A 26 -27.63 -10.04 6.86
N ILE A 27 -27.60 -8.77 6.48
CA ILE A 27 -26.81 -8.28 5.34
C ILE A 27 -25.31 -8.52 5.57
N SER A 28 -24.81 -8.24 6.78
CA SER A 28 -23.40 -8.44 7.13
C SER A 28 -22.99 -9.92 7.11
N THR A 29 -23.83 -10.83 7.62
CA THR A 29 -23.58 -12.29 7.58
C THR A 29 -23.62 -12.83 6.15
N TYR A 30 -24.52 -12.35 5.29
CA TYR A 30 -24.52 -12.75 3.88
C TYR A 30 -23.28 -12.21 3.14
N ILE A 31 -22.88 -10.96 3.38
CA ILE A 31 -21.62 -10.40 2.85
C ILE A 31 -20.41 -11.23 3.31
N GLN A 32 -20.35 -11.60 4.59
CA GLN A 32 -19.29 -12.45 5.13
C GLN A 32 -19.25 -13.83 4.45
N TYR A 33 -20.41 -14.44 4.17
CA TYR A 33 -20.47 -15.67 3.38
C TYR A 33 -19.91 -15.46 1.96
N VAL A 34 -20.33 -14.42 1.24
CA VAL A 34 -19.84 -14.13 -0.12
C VAL A 34 -18.32 -13.90 -0.13
N ALA A 35 -17.76 -13.31 0.92
CA ALA A 35 -16.31 -13.14 1.09
C ALA A 35 -15.51 -14.46 1.22
N THR A 36 -16.16 -15.60 1.49
CA THR A 36 -15.51 -16.93 1.53
C THR A 36 -15.42 -17.62 0.16
N LEU A 37 -16.05 -17.07 -0.87
CA LEU A 37 -16.16 -17.71 -2.18
C LEU A 37 -14.91 -17.49 -3.05
N ALA A 38 -14.47 -18.52 -3.75
CA ALA A 38 -13.36 -18.45 -4.72
C ALA A 38 -13.63 -17.45 -5.86
N ASN A 39 -14.90 -17.24 -6.22
CA ASN A 39 -15.35 -16.08 -6.98
C ASN A 39 -16.38 -15.28 -6.17
N PRO A 40 -16.01 -14.14 -5.55
CA PRO A 40 -16.96 -13.30 -4.79
C PRO A 40 -17.82 -12.40 -5.68
N TRP A 41 -17.66 -12.43 -7.00
CA TRP A 41 -18.48 -11.67 -7.97
C TRP A 41 -19.73 -12.45 -8.41
N GLU A 42 -19.60 -13.74 -8.65
CA GLU A 42 -20.64 -14.60 -9.19
C GLU A 42 -21.16 -15.58 -8.13
N VAL A 43 -22.32 -15.28 -7.55
CA VAL A 43 -23.03 -16.20 -6.65
C VAL A 43 -24.26 -16.72 -7.39
N PRO A 44 -24.33 -18.01 -7.78
CA PRO A 44 -25.48 -18.55 -8.49
C PRO A 44 -26.76 -18.33 -7.69
N ALA A 45 -27.82 -17.81 -8.33
CA ALA A 45 -29.04 -17.36 -7.64
C ALA A 45 -29.65 -18.43 -6.71
N LYS A 46 -29.62 -19.71 -7.11
CA LYS A 46 -30.05 -20.85 -6.26
C LYS A 46 -29.22 -20.95 -4.98
N LEU A 47 -27.90 -20.96 -5.07
CA LEU A 47 -26.98 -21.04 -3.92
C LEU A 47 -27.10 -19.80 -3.03
N ALA A 48 -27.29 -18.61 -3.63
CA ALA A 48 -27.57 -17.39 -2.89
C ALA A 48 -28.85 -17.51 -2.06
N CYS A 49 -29.96 -17.98 -2.66
CA CYS A 49 -31.23 -18.20 -1.94
C CYS A 49 -31.08 -19.27 -0.85
N GLU A 50 -30.47 -20.42 -1.15
CA GLU A 50 -30.21 -21.50 -0.16
C GLU A 50 -29.45 -20.99 1.07
N LYS A 51 -28.46 -20.10 0.87
CA LYS A 51 -27.65 -19.56 1.97
C LYS A 51 -28.32 -18.39 2.69
N MET A 52 -29.05 -17.54 1.96
CA MET A 52 -29.90 -16.51 2.57
C MET A 52 -31.01 -17.11 3.43
N GLN A 53 -31.62 -18.23 3.02
CA GLN A 53 -32.64 -18.93 3.82
C GLN A 53 -32.06 -19.42 5.15
N VAL A 54 -30.90 -20.10 5.12
CA VAL A 54 -30.24 -20.58 6.36
C VAL A 54 -29.85 -19.42 7.28
N ILE A 55 -29.47 -18.26 6.74
CA ILE A 55 -29.21 -17.04 7.52
C ILE A 55 -30.52 -16.41 8.02
N TRP A 56 -31.60 -16.48 7.24
CA TRP A 56 -32.93 -15.97 7.60
C TRP A 56 -33.52 -16.72 8.78
N ASP A 57 -33.61 -18.05 8.68
CA ASP A 57 -34.22 -18.92 9.67
C ASP A 57 -33.50 -18.84 11.03
N ALA A 58 -32.20 -18.53 11.01
CA ALA A 58 -31.37 -18.34 12.20
C ALA A 58 -31.52 -16.94 12.85
N ILE A 59 -31.84 -15.90 12.09
CA ILE A 59 -31.93 -14.50 12.58
C ILE A 59 -33.38 -14.10 12.87
N PHE A 60 -34.33 -14.61 12.08
CA PHE A 60 -35.76 -14.30 12.15
C PHE A 60 -36.62 -15.57 12.32
N PRO A 61 -36.36 -16.45 13.30
CA PRO A 61 -37.04 -17.75 13.46
C PRO A 61 -38.56 -17.66 13.71
N HIS A 62 -39.09 -16.46 13.93
CA HIS A 62 -40.52 -16.18 14.13
C HIS A 62 -41.19 -15.55 12.90
N ILE A 63 -40.43 -15.19 11.86
CA ILE A 63 -40.94 -14.55 10.63
C ILE A 63 -40.85 -15.57 9.48
N GLY A 64 -41.94 -16.31 9.26
CA GLY A 64 -42.04 -17.31 8.20
C GLY A 64 -41.95 -16.68 6.81
N HIS A 65 -40.80 -16.79 6.15
CA HIS A 65 -40.56 -16.26 4.81
C HIS A 65 -39.63 -17.20 4.01
N THR A 66 -39.93 -17.38 2.72
CA THR A 66 -39.12 -18.18 1.80
C THR A 66 -38.33 -17.28 0.88
N VAL A 67 -37.00 -17.25 1.05
CA VAL A 67 -36.10 -16.47 0.21
C VAL A 67 -35.99 -17.11 -1.17
N THR A 68 -36.45 -16.40 -2.19
CA THR A 68 -36.38 -16.80 -3.60
C THR A 68 -35.69 -15.72 -4.43
N SER A 69 -35.27 -16.04 -5.66
CA SER A 69 -34.61 -15.07 -6.56
C SER A 69 -35.52 -13.95 -7.04
N LEU A 70 -36.80 -13.96 -6.63
CA LEU A 70 -37.80 -12.91 -6.88
C LEU A 70 -38.17 -12.15 -5.59
N SER A 71 -37.66 -12.56 -4.43
CA SER A 71 -37.93 -11.91 -3.14
C SER A 71 -37.17 -10.58 -2.99
N SER A 72 -37.77 -9.62 -2.30
CA SER A 72 -37.11 -8.37 -1.89
C SER A 72 -35.86 -8.63 -1.06
N VAL A 73 -35.92 -9.60 -0.14
CA VAL A 73 -34.79 -10.10 0.66
C VAL A 73 -33.59 -10.44 -0.23
N TYR A 74 -33.79 -11.23 -1.29
CA TYR A 74 -32.75 -11.58 -2.25
C TYR A 74 -32.22 -10.36 -3.01
N TYR A 75 -33.10 -9.57 -3.63
CA TYR A 75 -32.70 -8.43 -4.44
C TYR A 75 -31.89 -7.40 -3.65
N ILE A 76 -32.35 -7.04 -2.45
CA ILE A 76 -31.70 -6.04 -1.60
C ILE A 76 -30.37 -6.58 -1.05
N ALA A 77 -30.28 -7.87 -0.69
CA ALA A 77 -29.03 -8.46 -0.24
C ALA A 77 -27.97 -8.56 -1.36
N VAL A 78 -28.37 -8.94 -2.59
CA VAL A 78 -27.47 -8.90 -3.77
C VAL A 78 -27.06 -7.46 -4.09
N GLN A 79 -27.98 -6.50 -4.01
CA GLN A 79 -27.65 -5.09 -4.21
C GLN A 79 -26.65 -4.58 -3.16
N ARG A 80 -26.81 -4.91 -1.88
CA ARG A 80 -25.86 -4.50 -0.83
C ARG A 80 -24.47 -5.12 -1.01
N VAL A 81 -24.38 -6.35 -1.54
CA VAL A 81 -23.09 -6.96 -1.93
C VAL A 81 -22.42 -6.18 -3.06
N ALA A 82 -23.18 -5.71 -4.06
CA ALA A 82 -22.65 -4.89 -5.15
C ALA A 82 -22.34 -3.45 -4.71
N ASP A 83 -23.39 -2.67 -4.42
CA ASP A 83 -23.35 -1.22 -4.24
C ASP A 83 -22.57 -0.79 -2.99
N SER A 84 -22.56 -1.62 -1.94
CA SER A 84 -21.83 -1.33 -0.70
C SER A 84 -20.55 -2.15 -0.58
N TYR A 85 -20.61 -3.48 -0.50
CA TYR A 85 -19.42 -4.26 -0.12
C TYR A 85 -18.29 -4.18 -1.15
N ARG A 86 -18.57 -4.51 -2.42
CA ARG A 86 -17.55 -4.49 -3.49
C ARG A 86 -17.08 -3.06 -3.78
N SER A 87 -18.01 -2.11 -3.90
CA SER A 87 -17.69 -0.70 -4.13
C SER A 87 -16.84 -0.10 -3.01
N ASN A 88 -17.20 -0.29 -1.74
CA ASN A 88 -16.44 0.27 -0.61
C ASN A 88 -15.02 -0.30 -0.52
N ILE A 89 -14.79 -1.57 -0.89
CA ILE A 89 -13.43 -2.13 -0.97
C ILE A 89 -12.61 -1.43 -2.07
N GLY A 90 -13.21 -1.22 -3.26
CA GLY A 90 -12.57 -0.47 -4.34
C GLY A 90 -12.26 0.98 -3.94
N SER A 91 -13.24 1.69 -3.35
CA SER A 91 -13.06 3.05 -2.85
C SER A 91 -12.03 3.14 -1.72
N ALA A 92 -11.97 2.17 -0.80
CA ALA A 92 -10.96 2.14 0.27
C ALA A 92 -9.54 1.90 -0.25
N ALA A 93 -9.37 1.16 -1.35
CA ALA A 93 -8.09 0.99 -2.03
C ALA A 93 -7.63 2.26 -2.77
N ILE A 94 -8.56 3.14 -3.17
CA ILE A 94 -8.25 4.47 -3.73
C ILE A 94 -7.98 5.47 -2.60
N ALA A 95 -8.79 5.45 -1.54
CA ALA A 95 -8.72 6.35 -0.39
C ALA A 95 -7.62 5.99 0.64
N ILE A 96 -6.53 5.35 0.20
CA ILE A 96 -5.38 5.05 1.07
C ILE A 96 -4.73 6.36 1.50
N LYS A 97 -4.96 6.76 2.76
CA LYS A 97 -4.47 8.03 3.32
C LYS A 97 -2.95 8.16 3.14
N PHE A 98 -2.54 9.23 2.45
CA PHE A 98 -1.14 9.66 2.38
C PHE A 98 -0.60 9.90 3.81
N ARG A 99 0.53 9.25 4.14
CA ARG A 99 1.13 9.29 5.49
C ARG A 99 2.21 10.36 5.64
N GLY A 100 2.65 10.96 4.54
CA GLY A 100 3.86 11.77 4.45
C GLY A 100 4.80 11.24 3.39
N LEU A 101 5.76 12.07 2.95
CA LEU A 101 6.77 11.62 2.01
C LEU A 101 7.56 10.44 2.56
N TYR A 102 7.99 9.54 1.67
CA TYR A 102 8.85 8.38 1.94
C TYR A 102 8.36 7.35 2.98
N GLN A 103 7.22 7.58 3.65
CA GLN A 103 6.59 6.65 4.61
C GLN A 103 5.84 5.46 3.94
N GLY A 104 5.97 5.28 2.64
CA GLY A 104 5.40 4.13 1.92
C GLY A 104 6.05 2.82 2.38
N ALA A 105 5.23 1.78 2.61
CA ALA A 105 5.69 0.54 3.24
C ALA A 105 6.90 -0.11 2.56
N PHE A 106 6.98 -0.08 1.22
CA PHE A 106 8.15 -0.58 0.48
C PHE A 106 9.43 0.21 0.76
N VAL A 107 9.35 1.54 0.87
CA VAL A 107 10.50 2.42 1.14
C VAL A 107 10.99 2.21 2.57
N VAL A 108 10.08 2.24 3.55
CA VAL A 108 10.40 2.03 4.98
C VAL A 108 11.01 0.64 5.22
N GLN A 109 10.46 -0.42 4.60
CA GLN A 109 11.02 -1.78 4.71
C GLN A 109 12.38 -1.93 4.03
N THR A 110 12.58 -1.29 2.88
CA THR A 110 13.89 -1.25 2.21
C THR A 110 14.91 -0.50 3.06
N PHE A 111 14.49 0.60 3.69
CA PHE A 111 15.35 1.41 4.56
C PHE A 111 15.74 0.69 5.85
N GLY A 112 14.93 -0.25 6.35
CA GLY A 112 15.33 -1.19 7.41
C GLY A 112 16.56 -2.05 7.08
N ALA A 113 16.92 -2.21 5.80
CA ALA A 113 18.17 -2.85 5.38
C ALA A 113 19.39 -1.94 5.64
N HIS A 114 19.26 -0.62 5.55
CA HIS A 114 20.35 0.32 5.91
C HIS A 114 20.74 0.13 7.37
N PHE A 115 19.77 0.20 8.30
CA PHE A 115 20.00 -0.02 9.73
C PHE A 115 20.47 -1.45 10.07
N THR A 116 20.23 -2.42 9.18
CA THR A 116 20.80 -3.77 9.31
C THR A 116 22.29 -3.78 8.94
N ALA A 117 22.69 -3.06 7.88
CA ALA A 117 24.08 -3.00 7.39
C ALA A 117 25.00 -2.10 8.24
N THR A 118 24.48 -0.97 8.74
CA THR A 118 25.18 -0.01 9.61
C THR A 118 25.10 -0.38 11.10
N ARG A 119 24.48 -1.51 11.44
CA ARG A 119 24.31 -1.98 12.82
C ARG A 119 25.66 -2.15 13.53
N GLY A 120 25.88 -1.37 14.57
CA GLY A 120 27.14 -1.36 15.34
C GLY A 120 28.17 -0.34 14.87
N ALA A 121 27.82 0.54 13.92
CA ALA A 121 28.60 1.76 13.67
C ALA A 121 28.75 2.57 14.97
N GLN A 122 29.94 3.14 15.19
CA GLN A 122 30.28 3.97 16.33
C GLN A 122 30.58 5.39 15.83
N LYS A 123 30.29 6.42 16.64
CA LYS A 123 30.69 7.79 16.31
C LYS A 123 32.20 7.93 16.46
N ILE A 124 32.88 8.39 15.41
CA ILE A 124 34.34 8.56 15.38
C ILE A 124 34.68 10.05 15.39
N PRO A 125 35.44 10.55 16.39
CA PRO A 125 35.87 11.94 16.45
C PRO A 125 36.60 12.36 15.17
N GLY A 126 36.18 13.47 14.57
CA GLY A 126 36.73 13.99 13.31
C GLY A 126 36.07 13.46 12.04
N VAL A 127 35.28 12.37 12.12
CA VAL A 127 34.40 11.91 11.03
C VAL A 127 32.98 12.39 11.29
N ASP A 128 32.47 12.16 12.50
CA ASP A 128 31.17 12.68 12.94
C ASP A 128 31.26 14.14 13.36
N LYS A 129 30.29 14.96 12.91
CA LYS A 129 30.12 16.33 13.41
C LYS A 129 29.65 16.32 14.87
N PRO A 130 30.35 17.01 15.81
CA PRO A 130 29.89 17.12 17.19
C PRO A 130 28.48 17.68 17.29
N GLY A 131 27.66 17.15 18.21
CA GLY A 131 26.28 17.57 18.43
C GLY A 131 25.25 17.11 17.37
N VAL A 132 25.69 16.73 16.17
CA VAL A 132 24.77 16.30 15.08
C VAL A 132 24.54 14.79 15.15
N LEU A 133 23.29 14.36 14.95
CA LEU A 133 22.98 12.95 14.67
C LEU A 133 23.24 12.69 13.18
N ALA A 134 23.96 11.62 12.85
CA ALA A 134 24.30 11.30 11.47
C ALA A 134 23.02 11.02 10.67
N ASN A 135 22.55 12.01 9.90
CA ASN A 135 21.31 11.98 9.15
C ASN A 135 21.43 10.98 7.97
N PRO A 136 20.68 9.86 7.96
CA PRO A 136 20.78 8.83 6.92
C PRO A 136 20.04 9.16 5.61
N ALA A 137 19.89 10.45 5.23
CA ALA A 137 19.18 10.87 4.01
C ALA A 137 19.66 10.14 2.74
N GLY A 138 20.97 9.92 2.58
CA GLY A 138 21.50 9.12 1.46
C GLY A 138 21.07 7.65 1.48
N GLY A 139 20.91 7.05 2.67
CA GLY A 139 20.38 5.70 2.84
C GLY A 139 18.88 5.63 2.52
N LEU A 140 18.11 6.66 2.86
CA LEU A 140 16.71 6.78 2.46
C LEU A 140 16.57 7.00 0.94
N ALA A 141 17.40 7.86 0.34
CA ALA A 141 17.43 8.11 -1.09
C ALA A 141 17.75 6.84 -1.91
N LEU A 142 18.76 6.07 -1.49
CA LEU A 142 19.07 4.76 -2.05
C LEU A 142 17.90 3.78 -1.90
N SER A 143 17.15 3.85 -0.79
CA SER A 143 15.96 3.02 -0.58
C SER A 143 14.81 3.40 -1.51
N CYS A 144 14.59 4.68 -1.76
CA CYS A 144 13.63 5.18 -2.76
C CYS A 144 13.99 4.70 -4.17
N ALA A 145 15.24 4.92 -4.61
CA ALA A 145 15.72 4.50 -5.93
C ALA A 145 15.69 2.96 -6.10
N ALA A 146 15.98 2.18 -5.04
CA ALA A 146 15.90 0.72 -5.08
C ALA A 146 14.45 0.22 -5.22
N VAL A 147 13.48 0.89 -4.58
CA VAL A 147 12.04 0.58 -4.72
C VAL A 147 11.54 0.97 -6.11
N GLU A 148 11.89 2.16 -6.61
CA GLU A 148 11.57 2.60 -7.97
C GLU A 148 12.10 1.58 -9.00
N ARG A 149 13.36 1.17 -8.87
CA ARG A 149 13.96 0.12 -9.69
C ARG A 149 13.21 -1.21 -9.61
N ALA A 150 12.79 -1.64 -8.42
CA ALA A 150 12.06 -2.90 -8.25
C ALA A 150 10.69 -2.87 -8.98
N LEU A 151 9.99 -1.75 -8.92
CA LEU A 151 8.72 -1.53 -9.60
C LEU A 151 8.90 -1.42 -11.13
N THR A 152 9.93 -0.71 -11.60
CA THR A 152 10.28 -0.59 -13.03
C THR A 152 10.69 -1.94 -13.64
N LEU A 153 11.41 -2.78 -12.90
CA LEU A 153 11.72 -4.14 -13.34
C LEU A 153 10.47 -5.03 -13.43
N TRP A 154 9.44 -4.77 -12.61
CA TRP A 154 8.17 -5.50 -12.63
C TRP A 154 7.26 -5.07 -13.79
N SER A 155 7.11 -3.75 -14.01
CA SER A 155 6.30 -3.19 -15.10
C SER A 155 6.87 -3.54 -16.48
N THR A 156 8.19 -3.58 -16.63
CA THR A 156 8.88 -4.08 -17.84
C THR A 156 8.94 -5.62 -17.94
N HIS A 157 8.34 -6.35 -16.99
CA HIS A 157 8.35 -7.81 -16.87
C HIS A 157 9.75 -8.46 -16.76
N THR A 158 10.81 -7.67 -16.55
CA THR A 158 12.19 -8.12 -16.31
C THR A 158 12.31 -8.88 -14.97
N LEU A 159 11.44 -8.57 -14.01
CA LEU A 159 11.25 -9.27 -12.75
C LEU A 159 9.82 -9.85 -12.72
N THR A 160 9.68 -11.13 -12.38
CA THR A 160 8.37 -11.82 -12.38
C THR A 160 8.12 -12.60 -11.09
N ILE A 161 6.84 -12.85 -10.77
CA ILE A 161 6.41 -13.69 -9.63
C ILE A 161 7.18 -15.02 -9.58
N LYS A 162 7.35 -15.69 -10.73
CA LYS A 162 8.05 -16.98 -10.85
C LYS A 162 9.51 -16.89 -10.40
N MET A 163 10.20 -15.78 -10.72
CA MET A 163 11.58 -15.54 -10.29
C MET A 163 11.68 -15.27 -8.79
N VAL A 164 10.75 -14.50 -8.22
CA VAL A 164 10.67 -14.25 -6.76
C VAL A 164 10.43 -15.56 -6.01
N GLN A 165 9.51 -16.40 -6.50
CA GLN A 165 9.24 -17.73 -5.93
C GLN A 165 10.47 -18.66 -6.01
N ALA A 166 11.17 -18.70 -7.15
CA ALA A 166 12.41 -19.47 -7.33
C ALA A 166 13.63 -18.93 -6.54
N ALA A 167 13.49 -17.76 -5.92
CA ALA A 167 14.48 -17.10 -5.07
C ALA A 167 14.09 -17.07 -3.58
N LYS A 168 12.96 -17.66 -3.18
CA LYS A 168 12.40 -17.57 -1.80
C LYS A 168 13.37 -17.90 -0.66
N ASN A 169 14.38 -18.75 -0.92
CA ASN A 169 15.40 -19.16 0.05
C ASN A 169 16.82 -18.66 -0.33
N LYS A 170 16.96 -17.71 -1.26
CA LYS A 170 18.24 -17.16 -1.74
C LYS A 170 18.45 -15.74 -1.21
N THR A 171 19.71 -15.32 -1.13
CA THR A 171 20.09 -13.95 -0.71
C THR A 171 19.80 -12.90 -1.79
N SER A 172 19.71 -13.29 -3.06
CA SER A 172 19.42 -12.39 -4.18
C SER A 172 18.58 -13.07 -5.27
N ILE A 173 17.93 -12.24 -6.11
CA ILE A 173 17.20 -12.67 -7.30
C ILE A 173 18.10 -12.46 -8.52
N SER A 174 18.41 -13.52 -9.26
CA SER A 174 19.09 -13.38 -10.55
C SER A 174 18.11 -12.82 -11.58
N LEU A 175 18.38 -11.60 -12.07
CA LEU A 175 17.70 -11.03 -13.23
C LEU A 175 18.21 -11.67 -14.54
N PRO A 176 17.47 -11.55 -15.66
CA PRO A 176 17.98 -11.91 -16.98
C PRO A 176 19.23 -11.10 -17.32
N LYS A 177 20.16 -11.70 -18.06
CA LYS A 177 21.30 -11.00 -18.65
C LYS A 177 20.95 -10.56 -20.06
N THR A 178 21.17 -9.28 -20.37
CA THR A 178 20.95 -8.70 -21.70
C THR A 178 22.26 -8.70 -22.47
N MET A 179 22.21 -8.95 -23.78
CA MET A 179 23.36 -8.79 -24.66
C MET A 179 23.53 -7.31 -25.03
N ASN A 180 24.63 -6.69 -24.60
CA ASN A 180 24.96 -5.33 -25.04
C ASN A 180 25.45 -5.40 -26.49
N GLN A 181 24.63 -4.91 -27.42
CA GLN A 181 24.90 -4.94 -28.87
C GLN A 181 26.19 -4.20 -29.27
N LEU A 182 26.60 -3.17 -28.52
CA LEU A 182 27.81 -2.39 -28.81
C LEU A 182 29.11 -3.10 -28.36
N THR A 183 29.03 -4.07 -27.45
CA THR A 183 30.22 -4.72 -26.88
C THR A 183 30.21 -6.24 -26.99
N GLY A 184 29.15 -6.85 -27.52
CA GLY A 184 28.92 -8.29 -27.58
C GLY A 184 28.75 -9.00 -26.22
N LYS A 185 28.89 -8.28 -25.10
CA LYS A 185 28.94 -8.86 -23.75
C LYS A 185 27.54 -9.06 -23.19
N VAL A 186 27.24 -10.29 -22.77
CA VAL A 186 26.00 -10.66 -22.08
C VAL A 186 26.14 -10.35 -20.59
N SER A 187 25.38 -9.38 -20.07
CA SER A 187 25.53 -8.89 -18.69
C SER A 187 24.21 -8.44 -18.07
N CYS A 188 24.18 -8.28 -16.75
CA CYS A 188 23.11 -7.60 -16.03
C CYS A 188 23.43 -6.10 -15.78
N ARG A 189 24.48 -5.51 -16.38
CA ARG A 189 24.93 -4.15 -16.04
C ARG A 189 23.84 -3.10 -16.29
N GLN A 190 23.11 -3.24 -17.40
CA GLN A 190 21.98 -2.37 -17.78
C GLN A 190 20.78 -2.46 -16.81
N THR A 191 20.61 -3.58 -16.10
CA THR A 191 19.56 -3.77 -15.08
C THR A 191 20.11 -3.67 -13.65
N GLY A 192 21.39 -3.36 -13.49
CA GLY A 192 22.07 -3.23 -12.20
C GLY A 192 21.60 -2.00 -11.42
N PHE A 193 21.87 -2.02 -10.11
CA PHE A 193 21.75 -0.86 -9.24
C PHE A 193 23.17 -0.34 -9.01
N ASN A 194 23.55 0.72 -9.72
CA ASN A 194 24.86 1.37 -9.71
C ASN A 194 24.69 2.82 -10.19
N ASP A 195 25.72 3.66 -10.05
CA ASP A 195 25.58 5.10 -10.31
C ASP A 195 25.18 5.43 -11.75
N ILE A 196 25.73 4.70 -12.74
CA ILE A 196 25.45 4.90 -14.18
C ILE A 196 23.97 4.68 -14.51
N SER A 197 23.24 3.85 -13.75
CA SER A 197 21.82 3.54 -14.00
C SER A 197 20.84 4.13 -12.98
N TRP A 198 21.28 4.50 -11.76
CA TRP A 198 20.41 4.97 -10.67
C TRP A 198 21.00 6.11 -9.83
N GLY A 199 22.21 6.57 -10.14
CA GLY A 199 22.90 7.65 -9.42
C GLY A 199 22.14 8.96 -9.47
N THR A 200 21.76 9.41 -10.66
CA THR A 200 21.04 10.68 -10.87
C THR A 200 19.67 10.67 -10.15
N SER A 201 18.88 9.60 -10.26
CA SER A 201 17.64 9.43 -9.49
C SER A 201 17.89 9.43 -7.96
N THR A 202 18.97 8.81 -7.50
CA THR A 202 19.35 8.78 -6.07
C THR A 202 19.77 10.17 -5.58
N ARG A 203 20.55 10.91 -6.37
CA ARG A 203 20.95 12.30 -6.10
C ARG A 203 19.73 13.22 -6.02
N ALA A 204 18.77 13.07 -6.95
CA ALA A 204 17.52 13.82 -6.95
C ALA A 204 16.65 13.52 -5.70
N TYR A 205 16.50 12.24 -5.31
CA TYR A 205 15.84 11.89 -4.05
C TYR A 205 16.55 12.47 -2.82
N ALA A 206 17.89 12.40 -2.75
CA ALA A 206 18.65 12.96 -1.63
C ALA A 206 18.46 14.49 -1.52
N LYS A 207 18.45 15.20 -2.65
CA LYS A 207 18.19 16.64 -2.75
C LYS A 207 16.79 17.00 -2.24
N ALA A 208 15.75 16.25 -2.62
CA ALA A 208 14.40 16.46 -2.08
C ALA A 208 14.28 16.14 -0.59
N ILE A 209 14.87 15.04 -0.11
CA ILE A 209 14.89 14.68 1.32
C ILE A 209 15.55 15.81 2.14
N MET A 210 16.71 16.32 1.71
CA MET A 210 17.43 17.36 2.44
C MET A 210 16.76 18.75 2.38
N LYS A 211 15.91 19.02 1.38
CA LYS A 211 15.28 20.33 1.16
C LYS A 211 13.84 20.41 1.69
N ASN A 212 13.06 19.34 1.53
CA ASN A 212 11.60 19.38 1.61
C ASN A 212 11.02 18.46 2.71
N LEU A 213 11.84 17.63 3.38
CA LEU A 213 11.41 16.77 4.48
C LEU A 213 11.78 17.39 5.82
N ARG A 214 10.78 17.56 6.70
CA ARG A 214 10.99 18.09 8.05
C ARG A 214 11.63 17.04 8.98
N GLU A 215 12.35 17.51 10.00
CA GLU A 215 13.08 16.64 10.92
C GLU A 215 12.14 15.75 11.75
N ASP A 216 10.98 16.26 12.18
CA ASP A 216 9.91 15.48 12.86
C ASP A 216 9.44 14.28 12.01
N LYS A 217 9.20 14.52 10.72
CA LYS A 217 8.76 13.50 9.76
C LYS A 217 9.87 12.48 9.49
N PHE A 218 11.12 12.93 9.49
CA PHE A 218 12.28 12.08 9.26
C PHE A 218 12.58 11.15 10.44
N GLU A 219 12.42 11.62 11.68
CA GLU A 219 12.48 10.76 12.88
C GLU A 219 11.41 9.66 12.84
N VAL A 220 10.17 9.97 12.43
CA VAL A 220 9.10 8.98 12.25
C VAL A 220 9.46 7.92 11.19
N ILE A 221 10.09 8.33 10.08
CA ILE A 221 10.58 7.39 9.05
C ILE A 221 11.69 6.49 9.60
N ILE A 222 12.65 7.04 10.36
CA ILE A 222 13.74 6.29 10.99
C ILE A 222 13.19 5.29 12.00
N ALA A 223 12.29 5.70 12.89
CA ALA A 223 11.64 4.83 13.87
C ALA A 223 10.93 3.65 13.18
N SER A 224 10.10 3.96 12.18
CA SER A 224 9.36 2.95 11.39
C SER A 224 10.29 1.99 10.63
N ALA A 225 11.44 2.46 10.14
CA ALA A 225 12.40 1.64 9.42
C ALA A 225 13.21 0.72 10.34
N MET A 226 13.50 1.14 11.58
CA MET A 226 14.22 0.33 12.56
C MET A 226 13.46 -0.95 12.97
N GLU A 227 12.11 -0.93 12.96
CA GLU A 227 11.27 -2.11 13.20
C GLU A 227 11.58 -3.27 12.23
N PHE A 228 11.96 -2.95 11.00
CA PHE A 228 12.28 -3.95 9.97
C PHE A 228 13.75 -4.41 9.97
N SER A 229 14.59 -3.85 10.85
CA SER A 229 16.01 -4.20 10.94
C SER A 229 16.23 -5.61 11.52
N LYS A 230 17.06 -6.43 10.85
CA LYS A 230 17.20 -7.87 11.18
C LYS A 230 18.51 -8.17 11.91
N LYS A 231 18.45 -8.95 12.99
CA LYS A 231 19.64 -9.50 13.67
C LYS A 231 20.25 -10.67 12.87
N LYS A 232 21.09 -10.40 11.86
CA LYS A 232 21.95 -11.40 11.17
C LYS A 232 23.35 -10.83 10.88
N SER A 233 24.30 -11.73 10.57
CA SER A 233 25.71 -11.42 10.29
C SER A 233 26.02 -11.23 8.79
N ARG A 234 27.17 -10.62 8.48
CA ARG A 234 27.75 -10.35 7.12
C ARG A 234 28.23 -11.65 6.43
N PRO A 235 28.58 -11.73 5.11
CA PRO A 235 28.94 -10.68 4.09
C PRO A 235 27.77 -9.77 3.60
N GLY A 236 27.93 -8.82 2.67
CA GLY A 236 29.11 -8.39 1.87
C GLY A 236 29.02 -8.69 0.35
N ASP A 237 29.80 -8.11 -0.58
CA ASP A 237 30.86 -7.06 -0.56
C ASP A 237 31.03 -6.40 -1.98
N ASP A 238 31.96 -5.43 -2.14
CA ASP A 238 32.47 -4.68 -3.34
C ASP A 238 31.52 -3.83 -4.26
N VAL A 239 31.98 -2.61 -4.59
CA VAL A 239 31.45 -1.70 -5.63
C VAL A 239 32.59 -0.93 -6.31
N ASP A 240 32.56 -0.82 -7.63
CA ASP A 240 33.49 -0.06 -8.47
C ASP A 240 32.76 1.21 -8.98
N ASP A 241 33.32 2.41 -8.77
CA ASP A 241 32.61 3.68 -8.97
C ASP A 241 33.27 4.59 -10.03
N ALA A 242 32.44 5.34 -10.76
CA ALA A 242 32.84 6.23 -11.83
C ALA A 242 31.79 7.34 -11.98
N ALA A 243 31.96 8.41 -11.21
CA ALA A 243 31.03 9.52 -11.16
C ALA A 243 30.92 10.27 -12.50
N VAL A 244 29.70 10.70 -12.83
CA VAL A 244 29.38 11.63 -13.91
C VAL A 244 28.55 12.76 -13.32
N GLU A 245 28.93 14.00 -13.60
CA GLU A 245 28.14 15.19 -13.22
C GLU A 245 26.97 15.37 -14.19
N ASP A 246 25.79 15.63 -13.65
CA ASP A 246 24.50 15.57 -14.35
C ASP A 246 23.60 16.72 -13.89
N ASP A 247 22.73 17.25 -14.76
CA ASP A 247 21.91 18.43 -14.46
C ASP A 247 20.69 18.08 -13.58
N LEU A 248 20.84 18.26 -12.26
CA LEU A 248 19.87 17.86 -11.24
C LEU A 248 18.72 18.87 -11.01
N ASP A 249 18.60 19.96 -11.75
CA ASP A 249 17.54 20.97 -11.53
C ASP A 249 16.23 20.67 -12.28
N LEU A 250 16.23 19.71 -13.22
CA LEU A 250 15.05 19.31 -13.99
C LEU A 250 14.41 17.97 -13.56
N ASP A 251 14.98 17.23 -12.60
CA ASP A 251 14.43 15.93 -12.15
C ASP A 251 13.22 16.14 -11.19
N GLU A 252 12.05 15.62 -11.58
CA GLU A 252 10.80 15.66 -10.79
C GLU A 252 10.98 15.12 -9.36
N ARG A 253 11.87 14.14 -9.14
CA ARG A 253 12.16 13.57 -7.81
C ARG A 253 12.75 14.61 -6.86
N ALA A 254 13.50 15.60 -7.38
CA ALA A 254 14.06 16.70 -6.60
C ALA A 254 13.00 17.74 -6.17
N GLN A 255 11.78 17.64 -6.71
CA GLN A 255 10.67 18.58 -6.49
C GLN A 255 9.58 18.03 -5.55
N LEU A 256 9.75 16.82 -4.99
CA LEU A 256 8.79 16.20 -4.08
C LEU A 256 8.66 16.98 -2.75
N VAL A 257 7.43 17.44 -2.43
CA VAL A 257 7.09 18.19 -1.19
C VAL A 257 6.19 17.36 -0.28
N ASP A 258 6.38 17.45 1.05
CA ASP A 258 5.48 16.81 2.01
C ASP A 258 4.22 17.65 2.24
N ILE A 259 3.07 17.03 1.99
CA ILE A 259 1.73 17.61 2.17
C ILE A 259 0.99 17.00 3.38
N SER A 260 1.68 16.27 4.26
CA SER A 260 1.09 15.58 5.41
C SER A 260 0.90 16.45 6.66
N ASP A 261 0.36 17.66 6.51
CA ASP A 261 0.03 18.48 7.67
C ASP A 261 -1.20 17.96 8.43
N THR A 262 -1.12 18.10 9.75
CA THR A 262 -2.11 17.59 10.70
C THR A 262 -2.29 18.56 11.86
N GLU A 263 -2.79 19.76 11.58
CA GLU A 263 -3.55 20.51 12.58
C GLU A 263 -4.90 20.91 11.97
N SER A 264 -5.96 20.32 12.50
CA SER A 264 -7.28 20.94 12.48
C SER A 264 -7.28 21.87 13.68
N GLU A 265 -6.93 23.14 13.48
CA GLU A 265 -7.02 24.14 14.56
C GLU A 265 -8.40 24.05 15.21
N GLY A 266 -8.41 23.84 16.52
CA GLY A 266 -9.65 23.80 17.28
C GLY A 266 -10.22 25.21 17.31
N ASN A 267 -11.45 25.38 16.82
CA ASN A 267 -12.23 26.59 17.08
C ASN A 267 -12.67 26.57 18.56
N ASP A 268 -11.72 26.83 19.45
CA ASP A 268 -11.96 27.08 20.86
C ASP A 268 -12.56 28.48 21.01
N GLY A 269 -13.85 28.55 20.68
CA GLY A 269 -14.66 29.77 20.77
C GLY A 269 -14.90 30.11 22.24
N SER A 270 -13.86 30.62 22.89
CA SER A 270 -13.88 31.13 24.26
C SER A 270 -14.64 32.46 24.32
N ASP A 271 -15.96 32.38 24.11
CA ASP A 271 -16.88 33.49 24.27
C ASP A 271 -16.96 33.83 25.77
N SER A 272 -16.35 34.96 26.14
CA SER A 272 -16.27 35.46 27.52
C SER A 272 -16.68 36.93 27.54
N ASP A 273 -17.51 37.27 28.52
CA ASP A 273 -18.44 38.41 28.48
C ASP A 273 -17.74 39.78 28.32
N VAL A 274 -18.33 40.65 27.50
CA VAL A 274 -18.18 42.12 27.60
C VAL A 274 -19.51 42.82 27.30
N GLU A 275 -20.09 43.41 28.36
CA GLU A 275 -21.18 44.43 28.43
C GLU A 275 -22.51 44.17 27.68
#